data_AF-A0A0G3XCA8-F1
#
_entry.id   AF-A0A0G3XCA8-F1
#
_cell.length_a   1.000
_cell.length_b   1.000
_cell.length_c   1.000
_cell.angle_alpha   90.00
_cell.angle_beta   90.00
_cell.angle_gamma   90.00
#
_symmetry.space_group_name_H-M   'P 1'
#
loop_
_entity.id
_entity.type
_entity.pdbx_description
1 polymer ?
#
loop_
_entity_poly.entity_id
_entity_poly.type
_entity_poly.pdbx_seq_one_letter_code
_entity_poly.pdbx_strand_id
1 'polypeptide(L)'
;MRVDFYHLTDDPVPAALARIAAKALGTGGRMMVVSDDAQQRGALSDALWAAVGFLANGAVDEHGAAAQPVLIGESAAPAANDAAFVALADGRWRDEALEYSRTFYFFDAATIDGARAAWRALGERDGVARHYWKQVGGRWVEGP
;
A
#
# COMPACT_ATOMS: atom_id res chain seq x y z
N MET A 1 -10.44 -10.02 -6.33
CA MET A 1 -9.53 -9.09 -5.63
C MET A 1 -8.12 -9.66 -5.63
N ARG A 2 -7.09 -8.81 -5.70
CA ARG A 2 -5.68 -9.22 -5.50
C ARG A 2 -5.10 -8.57 -4.23
N VAL A 3 -4.37 -9.34 -3.42
CA VAL A 3 -3.64 -8.84 -2.25
C VAL A 3 -2.17 -9.24 -2.36
N ASP A 4 -1.30 -8.24 -2.50
CA ASP A 4 0.15 -8.40 -2.56
C ASP A 4 0.77 -8.12 -1.19
N PHE A 5 1.35 -9.14 -0.57
CA PHE A 5 2.05 -9.11 0.70
C PHE A 5 3.54 -8.79 0.46
N TYR A 6 3.97 -7.59 0.79
CA TYR A 6 5.36 -7.13 0.64
C TYR A 6 6.09 -7.20 1.97
N HIS A 7 7.02 -8.16 2.08
CA HIS A 7 7.91 -8.28 3.23
C HIS A 7 9.16 -7.41 3.02
N LEU A 8 9.25 -6.35 3.81
CA LEU A 8 10.36 -5.41 3.85
C LEU A 8 11.50 -6.00 4.69
N THR A 9 12.65 -6.22 4.07
CA THR A 9 13.87 -6.68 4.75
C THR A 9 15.02 -5.69 4.65
N ASP A 10 15.06 -4.89 3.58
CA ASP A 10 16.18 -4.02 3.25
C ASP A 10 15.73 -2.55 3.18
N ASP A 11 14.64 -2.26 2.47
CA ASP A 11 14.19 -0.89 2.23
C ASP A 11 13.13 -0.43 3.23
N PRO A 12 13.15 0.84 3.65
CA PRO A 12 12.07 1.41 4.45
C PRO A 12 10.79 1.55 3.61
N VAL A 13 9.63 1.50 4.28
CA VAL A 13 8.33 1.50 3.59
C VAL A 13 8.12 2.68 2.64
N PRO A 14 8.53 3.94 2.92
CA PRO A 14 8.31 5.04 1.96
C PRO A 14 9.04 4.81 0.62
N ALA A 15 10.27 4.30 0.66
CA ALA A 15 11.06 4.01 -0.54
C ALA A 15 10.53 2.79 -1.31
N ALA A 16 10.04 1.78 -0.61
CA ALA A 16 9.37 0.62 -1.23
C ALA A 16 8.05 1.02 -1.88
N LEU A 17 7.21 1.75 -1.15
CA LEU A 17 5.91 2.21 -1.61
C LEU A 17 6.05 3.10 -2.84
N ALA A 18 6.96 4.07 -2.86
CA ALA A 18 7.15 4.96 -4.00
C ALA A 18 7.48 4.19 -5.30
N ARG A 19 8.37 3.19 -5.23
CA ARG A 19 8.71 2.34 -6.39
C ARG A 19 7.53 1.49 -6.86
N ILE A 20 6.76 0.94 -5.93
CA ILE A 20 5.59 0.10 -6.24
C ILE A 20 4.45 0.95 -6.80
N ALA A 21 4.18 2.12 -6.21
CA ALA A 21 3.17 3.07 -6.65
C ALA A 21 3.48 3.58 -8.06
N ALA A 22 4.72 3.93 -8.37
CA ALA A 22 5.12 4.34 -9.73
C ALA A 22 4.74 3.29 -10.79
N LYS A 23 4.98 2.01 -10.48
CA LYS A 23 4.62 0.90 -11.38
C LYS A 23 3.11 0.65 -11.43
N ALA A 24 2.43 0.71 -10.29
CA ALA A 24 0.99 0.44 -10.20
C ALA A 24 0.15 1.54 -10.86
N LEU A 25 0.52 2.81 -10.68
CA LEU A 25 -0.18 3.95 -11.27
C LEU A 25 0.14 4.15 -12.76
N GLY A 26 1.30 3.66 -13.22
CA GLY A 26 1.69 3.69 -14.62
C GLY A 26 0.75 2.92 -15.56
N THR A 27 -0.10 2.03 -15.04
CA THR A 27 -1.14 1.34 -15.82
C THR A 27 -2.50 2.06 -15.84
N GLY A 28 -2.56 3.28 -15.29
CA GLY A 28 -3.81 3.99 -15.01
C GLY A 28 -4.42 3.52 -13.69
N GLY A 29 -4.99 4.46 -12.93
CA GLY A 29 -5.61 4.20 -11.64
C GLY A 29 -5.28 5.26 -10.60
N ARG A 30 -5.88 5.10 -9.41
CA ARG A 30 -5.67 5.96 -8.25
C ARG A 30 -5.47 5.09 -7.01
N MET A 31 -4.75 5.62 -6.03
CA MET A 31 -4.33 4.88 -4.84
C MET A 31 -4.70 5.59 -3.55
N MET A 32 -5.11 4.81 -2.56
CA MET A 32 -5.17 5.21 -1.15
C MET A 32 -3.97 4.65 -0.42
N VAL A 33 -3.26 5.45 0.36
CA VAL A 33 -2.13 5.03 1.20
C VAL A 33 -2.52 5.22 2.65
N VAL A 34 -2.35 4.17 3.45
CA VAL A 34 -2.89 4.06 4.80
C VAL A 34 -1.78 3.86 5.81
N SER A 35 -1.77 4.69 6.84
CA SER A 35 -0.94 4.51 8.04
C SER A 35 -1.58 5.21 9.23
N ASP A 36 -1.61 4.57 10.39
CA ASP A 36 -2.07 5.19 11.64
C ASP A 36 -1.08 6.26 12.16
N ASP A 37 0.19 6.20 11.76
CA ASP A 37 1.24 7.11 12.20
C ASP A 37 1.33 8.36 11.32
N ALA A 38 1.02 9.53 11.90
CA ALA A 38 1.09 10.81 11.21
C ALA A 38 2.50 11.16 10.69
N GLN A 39 3.55 10.80 11.42
CA GLN A 39 4.92 11.03 10.98
C GLN A 39 5.26 10.14 9.78
N GLN A 40 4.80 8.89 9.80
CA GLN A 40 4.95 7.99 8.66
C GLN A 40 4.18 8.50 7.45
N ARG A 41 2.96 9.04 7.61
CA ARG A 41 2.19 9.67 6.52
C ARG A 41 2.96 10.82 5.85
N GLY A 42 3.62 11.67 6.64
CA GLY A 42 4.50 12.73 6.11
C GLY A 42 5.66 12.16 5.29
N ALA A 43 6.37 11.17 5.82
CA ALA A 43 7.48 10.53 5.11
C ALA A 43 7.05 9.81 3.81
N LEU A 44 5.84 9.23 3.81
CA LEU A 44 5.25 8.61 2.62
C LEU A 44 4.94 9.67 1.54
N SER A 45 4.39 10.82 1.93
CA SER A 45 4.15 11.95 1.05
C SER A 45 5.44 12.44 0.40
N ASP A 46 6.47 12.69 1.20
CA ASP A 46 7.78 13.17 0.72
C ASP A 46 8.41 12.19 -0.27
N ALA A 47 8.35 10.88 0.03
CA ALA A 47 8.90 9.84 -0.85
C ALA A 47 8.14 9.73 -2.19
N LEU A 48 6.81 9.90 -2.18
CA LEU A 48 5.99 9.92 -3.39
C LEU A 48 6.30 11.15 -4.27
N TRP A 49 6.46 12.32 -3.65
CA TRP A 49 6.86 13.53 -4.37
C TRP A 49 8.27 13.45 -4.94
N ALA A 50 9.21 12.85 -4.21
CA ALA A 50 10.60 12.66 -4.66
C ALA A 50 10.77 11.54 -5.71
N ALA A 51 9.73 10.73 -5.95
CA ALA A 51 9.79 9.64 -6.90
C ALA A 51 9.96 10.15 -8.34
N VAL A 52 10.60 9.31 -9.18
CA VAL A 52 10.70 9.59 -10.62
C VAL A 52 9.28 9.66 -11.21
N GLY A 53 8.96 10.80 -11.83
CA GLY A 53 7.63 11.08 -12.38
C GLY A 53 6.70 11.87 -11.45
N PHE A 54 7.17 12.28 -10.27
CA PHE A 54 6.46 13.15 -9.32
C PHE A 54 5.05 12.63 -9.00
N LEU A 55 4.95 11.58 -8.18
CA LEU A 55 3.66 10.99 -7.85
C LEU A 55 2.85 11.94 -6.96
N ALA A 56 2.06 12.79 -7.61
CA ALA A 56 1.23 13.78 -6.95
C ALA A 56 0.32 13.12 -5.90
N ASN A 57 0.34 13.68 -4.70
CA ASN A 57 -0.37 13.12 -3.57
C ASN A 57 -0.84 14.24 -2.63
N GLY A 58 -1.81 13.92 -1.78
CA GLY A 58 -2.32 14.81 -0.75
C GLY A 58 -2.99 14.03 0.39
N ALA A 59 -3.26 14.71 1.49
CA ALA A 59 -3.97 14.12 2.62
C ALA A 59 -5.48 14.02 2.33
N VAL A 60 -6.15 13.05 2.95
CA VAL A 60 -7.60 12.82 2.74
C VAL A 60 -8.49 13.99 3.18
N ASP A 61 -8.02 14.85 4.07
CA ASP A 61 -8.72 16.00 4.65
C ASP A 61 -8.39 17.33 3.95
N GLU A 62 -7.51 17.31 2.95
CA GLU A 62 -7.11 18.51 2.21
C GLU A 62 -8.14 18.93 1.15
N HIS A 63 -8.17 20.24 0.86
CA HIS A 63 -8.98 20.77 -0.22
C HIS A 63 -8.52 20.20 -1.57
N GLY A 64 -9.46 19.65 -2.34
CA GLY A 64 -9.15 19.01 -3.61
C GLY A 64 -8.68 17.55 -3.51
N ALA A 65 -8.80 16.90 -2.35
CA ALA A 65 -8.43 15.49 -2.15
C ALA A 65 -8.95 14.55 -3.26
N ALA A 66 -10.21 14.71 -3.69
CA ALA A 66 -10.80 13.90 -4.76
C ALA A 66 -10.04 13.97 -6.11
N ALA A 67 -9.32 15.06 -6.37
CA ALA A 67 -8.54 15.23 -7.60
C ALA A 67 -7.17 14.52 -7.53
N GLN A 68 -6.66 14.21 -6.34
CA GLN A 68 -5.32 13.64 -6.17
C GLN A 68 -5.24 12.19 -6.68
N PRO A 69 -4.21 11.83 -7.48
CA PRO A 69 -4.05 10.45 -7.93
C PRO A 69 -3.64 9.51 -6.80
N VAL A 70 -3.01 10.04 -5.76
CA VAL A 70 -2.73 9.32 -4.51
C VAL A 70 -3.29 10.12 -3.33
N LEU A 71 -4.07 9.48 -2.48
CA LEU A 71 -4.48 10.03 -1.19
C LEU A 71 -3.76 9.31 -0.05
N ILE A 72 -3.49 10.04 1.03
CA ILE A 72 -2.83 9.52 2.23
C ILE A 72 -3.72 9.79 3.45
N GLY A 73 -3.95 8.78 4.27
CA GLY A 73 -4.77 8.90 5.48
C GLY A 73 -4.59 7.74 6.45
N GLU A 74 -5.41 7.72 7.50
CA GLU A 74 -5.37 6.70 8.56
C GLU A 74 -6.36 5.55 8.33
N SER A 75 -7.40 5.79 7.53
CA SER A 75 -8.44 4.81 7.24
C SER A 75 -8.23 4.16 5.88
N ALA A 76 -8.53 2.86 5.80
CA ALA A 76 -8.64 2.13 4.55
C ALA A 76 -10.06 2.12 3.98
N ALA A 77 -10.98 2.93 4.52
CA ALA A 77 -12.30 3.10 3.93
C ALA A 77 -12.20 3.69 2.52
N PRO A 78 -13.17 3.41 1.62
CA PRO A 78 -13.19 3.94 0.26
C PRO A 78 -12.87 5.44 0.20
N ALA A 79 -11.83 5.75 -0.57
CA ALA A 79 -11.28 7.09 -0.64
C ALA A 79 -12.08 7.99 -1.58
N ALA A 80 -12.14 9.29 -1.29
CA ALA A 80 -12.87 10.29 -2.08
C ALA A 80 -12.32 10.49 -3.50
N ASN A 81 -11.16 9.92 -3.82
CA ASN A 81 -10.55 9.99 -5.15
C ASN A 81 -10.88 8.76 -6.02
N ASP A 82 -11.87 7.94 -5.70
CA ASP A 82 -12.20 6.72 -6.47
C ASP A 82 -10.99 5.78 -6.64
N ALA A 83 -10.13 5.70 -5.62
CA ALA A 83 -8.95 4.83 -5.65
C ALA A 83 -9.34 3.37 -5.90
N ALA A 84 -8.79 2.81 -6.97
CA ALA A 84 -8.91 1.38 -7.27
C ALA A 84 -7.91 0.53 -6.47
N PHE A 85 -6.86 1.16 -5.93
CA PHE A 85 -5.76 0.52 -5.21
C PHE A 85 -5.65 1.05 -3.78
N VAL A 86 -5.21 0.20 -2.86
CA VAL A 86 -4.86 0.62 -1.49
C VAL A 86 -3.50 0.08 -1.07
N ALA A 87 -2.71 0.88 -0.39
CA ALA A 87 -1.44 0.50 0.20
C ALA A 87 -1.50 0.65 1.72
N LEU A 88 -1.39 -0.47 2.44
CA LEU A 88 -1.31 -0.50 3.90
C LEU A 88 0.17 -0.45 4.30
N ALA A 89 0.65 0.72 4.71
CA ALA A 89 2.08 1.01 4.88
C ALA A 89 2.60 0.78 6.31
N ASP A 90 1.72 0.56 7.28
CA ASP A 90 2.06 0.55 8.70
C ASP A 90 2.10 -0.86 9.32
N GLY A 91 2.14 -1.90 8.50
CA GLY A 91 2.19 -3.28 8.99
C GLY A 91 0.87 -3.80 9.57
N ARG A 92 -0.23 -3.03 9.49
CA ARG A 92 -1.55 -3.43 10.00
C ARG A 92 -2.50 -3.82 8.88
N TRP A 93 -3.01 -5.05 8.95
CA TRP A 93 -4.11 -5.49 8.09
C TRP A 93 -5.44 -4.82 8.51
N ARG A 94 -6.25 -4.43 7.52
CA ARG A 94 -7.56 -3.80 7.65
C ARG A 94 -8.50 -4.45 6.63
N ASP A 95 -9.66 -4.92 7.07
CA ASP A 95 -10.60 -5.64 6.18
C ASP A 95 -11.25 -4.69 5.15
N GLU A 96 -11.30 -3.38 5.41
CA GLU A 96 -11.72 -2.34 4.47
C GLU A 96 -10.85 -2.33 3.19
N ALA A 97 -9.60 -2.82 3.28
CA ALA A 97 -8.76 -3.01 2.11
C ALA A 97 -9.39 -4.00 1.09
N LEU A 98 -10.36 -4.79 1.52
CA LEU A 98 -11.08 -5.72 0.65
C LEU A 98 -12.10 -5.05 -0.29
N GLU A 99 -12.31 -3.74 -0.16
CA GLU A 99 -13.20 -2.97 -1.04
C GLU A 99 -12.50 -2.49 -2.33
N TYR A 100 -11.18 -2.59 -2.39
CA TYR A 100 -10.38 -2.16 -3.54
C TYR A 100 -10.27 -3.25 -4.61
N SER A 101 -9.73 -2.93 -5.79
CA SER A 101 -9.42 -3.99 -6.78
C SER A 101 -8.11 -4.72 -6.45
N ARG A 102 -7.17 -4.00 -5.82
CA ARG A 102 -5.84 -4.49 -5.47
C ARG A 102 -5.31 -3.83 -4.20
N THR A 103 -4.83 -4.65 -3.27
CA THR A 103 -4.20 -4.22 -2.01
C THR A 103 -2.70 -4.50 -2.03
N PHE A 104 -1.91 -3.54 -1.60
CA PHE A 104 -0.46 -3.62 -1.36
C PHE A 104 -0.23 -3.57 0.16
N TYR A 105 0.02 -4.70 0.78
CA TYR A 105 0.20 -4.77 2.23
C TYR A 105 1.69 -4.91 2.57
N PHE A 106 2.23 -3.87 3.20
CA PHE A 106 3.63 -3.82 3.62
C PHE A 106 3.76 -4.25 5.08
N PHE A 107 4.76 -5.09 5.36
CA PHE A 107 5.10 -5.52 6.71
C PHE A 107 6.58 -5.85 6.81
N ASP A 108 7.08 -5.90 8.04
CA ASP A 108 8.46 -6.19 8.39
C ASP A 108 8.52 -7.29 9.48
N ALA A 109 9.71 -7.52 10.02
CA ALA A 109 9.90 -8.49 11.09
C ALA A 109 9.08 -8.17 12.36
N ALA A 110 8.79 -6.90 12.64
CA ALA A 110 8.03 -6.49 13.82
C ALA A 110 6.52 -6.77 13.66
N THR A 111 6.03 -6.80 12.42
CA THR A 111 4.60 -6.95 12.10
C THR A 111 4.26 -8.28 11.39
N ILE A 112 5.24 -9.18 11.26
CA ILE A 112 5.12 -10.45 10.53
C ILE A 112 4.03 -11.38 11.06
N ASP A 113 3.78 -11.40 12.37
CA ASP A 113 2.76 -12.29 12.93
C ASP A 113 1.34 -11.82 12.56
N GLY A 114 1.12 -10.51 12.51
CA GLY A 114 -0.11 -9.93 11.95
C GLY A 114 -0.27 -10.28 10.47
N ALA A 115 0.81 -10.17 9.70
CA ALA A 115 0.80 -10.54 8.28
C ALA A 115 0.49 -12.03 8.06
N ARG A 116 1.03 -12.92 8.89
CA ARG A 116 0.73 -14.36 8.86
C ARG A 116 -0.73 -14.65 9.20
N ALA A 117 -1.31 -13.93 10.17
CA ALA A 117 -2.71 -14.07 10.51
C ALA A 117 -3.61 -13.64 9.34
N ALA A 118 -3.35 -12.46 8.75
CA ALA A 118 -4.04 -11.98 7.58
C ALA A 118 -3.90 -12.94 6.39
N TRP A 119 -2.68 -13.45 6.14
CA TRP A 119 -2.43 -14.44 5.09
C TRP A 119 -3.36 -15.65 5.24
N ARG A 120 -3.42 -16.29 6.42
CA ARG A 120 -4.28 -17.45 6.66
C ARG A 120 -5.76 -17.12 6.46
N ALA A 121 -6.23 -16.06 7.12
CA ALA A 121 -7.63 -15.64 7.06
C ALA A 121 -8.11 -15.35 5.64
N LEU A 122 -7.26 -14.72 4.81
CA LEU A 122 -7.58 -14.44 3.42
C LEU A 122 -7.47 -15.67 2.52
N GLY A 123 -6.72 -16.70 2.91
CA GLY A 123 -6.63 -17.97 2.18
C GLY A 123 -7.90 -18.80 2.24
N GLU A 124 -8.76 -18.53 3.21
CA GLU A 124 -10.07 -19.17 3.37
C GLU A 124 -11.20 -18.42 2.64
N ARG A 125 -10.91 -17.26 2.04
CA ARG A 125 -11.90 -16.43 1.34
C ARG A 125 -11.88 -16.68 -0.17
N ASP A 126 -13.05 -16.99 -0.71
CA ASP A 126 -13.24 -17.08 -2.16
C ASP A 126 -13.01 -15.71 -2.84
N GLY A 127 -12.42 -15.72 -4.05
CA GLY A 127 -12.22 -14.50 -4.85
C GLY A 127 -11.06 -13.59 -4.42
N VAL A 128 -10.26 -14.00 -3.42
CA VAL A 128 -9.04 -13.31 -2.99
C VAL A 128 -7.79 -14.03 -3.48
N ALA A 129 -7.09 -13.44 -4.45
CA ALA A 129 -5.79 -13.92 -4.92
C ALA A 129 -4.67 -13.27 -4.08
N ARG A 130 -3.93 -14.08 -3.32
CA ARG A 130 -2.82 -13.60 -2.47
C ARG A 130 -1.49 -13.90 -3.14
N HIS A 131 -0.59 -12.93 -3.12
CA HIS A 131 0.78 -13.05 -3.63
C HIS A 131 1.76 -12.59 -2.55
N TYR A 132 2.84 -13.33 -2.37
CA TYR A 132 3.89 -12.98 -1.41
C TYR A 132 5.14 -12.48 -2.14
N TRP A 133 5.64 -11.33 -1.74
CA TRP A 133 6.80 -10.67 -2.33
C TRP A 133 7.85 -10.43 -1.27
N LYS A 134 9.10 -10.82 -1.58
CA LYS A 134 10.27 -10.58 -0.74
C LYS A 134 11.36 -9.85 -1.51
N GLN A 135 12.23 -9.15 -0.79
CA GLN A 135 13.38 -8.48 -1.38
C GLN A 135 14.55 -9.46 -1.51
N VAL A 136 15.15 -9.51 -2.69
CA VAL A 136 16.38 -10.27 -2.99
C VAL A 136 17.28 -9.39 -3.83
N GLY A 137 18.39 -8.92 -3.25
CA GLY A 137 19.34 -8.04 -3.95
C GLY A 137 18.69 -6.77 -4.48
N GLY A 138 17.83 -6.13 -3.69
CA GLY A 138 17.11 -4.90 -4.07
C GLY A 138 15.98 -5.09 -5.09
N ARG A 139 15.62 -6.34 -5.44
CA ARG A 139 14.52 -6.67 -6.37
C ARG A 139 13.41 -7.44 -5.65
N TRP A 140 12.17 -7.22 -6.10
CA TRP A 140 11.02 -7.99 -5.64
C TRP A 140 10.95 -9.34 -6.36
N VAL A 141 10.93 -10.41 -5.58
CA VAL A 141 10.76 -11.79 -6.07
C VAL A 141 9.53 -12.38 -5.41
N GLU A 142 8.67 -13.00 -6.21
CA GLU A 142 7.51 -13.73 -5.72
C GLU A 142 7.97 -14.97 -4.97
N GLY A 143 7.52 -15.12 -3.73
CA GLY A 143 7.75 -16.30 -2.93
C GLY A 143 6.64 -17.35 -3.09
N PRO A 144 6.78 -18.50 -2.41
CA PRO A 144 5.82 -19.60 -2.51
C PRO A 144 4.45 -19.26 -1.91
#